data_AF-A0A1H5CDY1-F1
#
_entry.id   AF-A0A1H5CDY1-F1
#
_cell.length_a   1.000
_cell.length_b   1.000
_cell.length_c   1.000
_cell.angle_alpha   90.00
_cell.angle_beta   90.00
_cell.angle_gamma   90.00
#
_symmetry.space_group_name_H-M   'P 1'
#
loop_
_entity.id
_entity.type
_entity.pdbx_description
1 polymer ?
#
loop_
_entity_poly.entity_id
_entity_poly.type
_entity_poly.pdbx_seq_one_letter_code
_entity_poly.pdbx_strand_id
1 'polypeptide(L)'
;MPGSIAKGHPTTGPDTDVMKLYRYLTGPDDSSFCHRVTEALNRGWQLHGSPTLTYNPETKRVICGQAIVKEVEGAPYSPDLDLSRQ
;
A
#
# COMPACT_ATOMS: atom_id res chain seq x y z
N MET A 1 14.92 44.85 -18.40
CA MET A 1 16.07 44.31 -17.66
C MET A 1 15.91 44.69 -16.19
N PRO A 2 16.28 43.88 -15.18
CA PRO A 2 16.13 42.43 -14.92
C PRO A 2 15.33 42.23 -13.58
N GLY A 3 15.04 41.05 -13.00
CA GLY A 3 15.37 39.64 -13.23
C GLY A 3 14.33 38.78 -12.46
N SER A 4 13.92 37.63 -12.97
CA SER A 4 14.63 36.33 -12.84
C SER A 4 15.07 36.02 -11.41
N ILE A 5 14.24 35.27 -10.68
CA ILE A 5 14.71 34.27 -9.73
C ILE A 5 13.93 32.96 -9.94
N ALA A 6 14.42 32.16 -10.89
CA ALA A 6 14.14 30.73 -10.90
C ALA A 6 14.98 30.09 -9.79
N LYS A 7 14.34 29.41 -8.83
CA LYS A 7 14.99 28.39 -8.01
C LYS A 7 14.61 27.02 -8.59
N GLY A 8 15.55 26.39 -9.30
CA GLY A 8 15.62 24.91 -9.38
C GLY A 8 15.87 24.35 -7.97
N HIS A 9 15.48 23.14 -7.58
CA HIS A 9 15.63 21.77 -8.13
C HIS A 9 14.63 20.86 -7.32
N PRO A 10 14.34 19.56 -7.61
CA PRO A 10 15.18 18.61 -8.33
C PRO A 10 14.56 17.90 -9.55
N THR A 11 15.48 17.56 -10.45
CA THR A 11 15.34 16.55 -11.51
C THR A 11 15.03 15.19 -10.88
N THR A 12 13.92 14.55 -11.27
CA THR A 12 13.74 13.13 -11.01
C THR A 12 13.96 12.38 -12.32
N GLY A 13 14.91 11.45 -12.29
CA GLY A 13 15.35 10.60 -13.41
C GLY A 13 14.27 9.60 -13.86
N PRO A 14 14.67 8.63 -14.71
CA PRO A 14 13.81 7.99 -15.69
C PRO A 14 12.59 7.34 -15.06
N ASP A 15 11.44 7.63 -15.67
CA ASP A 15 10.14 6.98 -15.50
C ASP A 15 10.31 5.47 -15.74
N THR A 16 10.78 4.79 -14.70
CA THR A 16 10.63 3.36 -14.57
C THR A 16 9.16 3.21 -14.22
N ASP A 17 8.38 2.54 -15.05
CA ASP A 17 6.95 2.32 -14.81
C ASP A 17 6.81 1.49 -13.51
N VAL A 18 6.76 2.19 -12.37
CA VAL A 18 6.64 1.61 -11.04
C VAL A 18 5.16 1.51 -10.73
N MET A 19 4.59 0.34 -10.93
CA MET A 19 3.19 0.11 -10.63
C MET A 19 3.00 -0.01 -9.11
N LYS A 20 2.09 0.77 -8.54
CA LYS A 20 1.69 0.66 -7.13
C LYS A 20 0.48 -0.26 -7.01
N LEU A 21 0.71 -1.46 -6.51
CA LEU A 21 -0.34 -2.35 -6.03
C LEU A 21 -0.87 -1.84 -4.69
N TYR A 22 -2.18 -1.82 -4.53
CA TYR A 22 -2.84 -1.46 -3.27
C TYR A 22 -3.77 -2.59 -2.84
N ARG A 23 -3.69 -2.97 -1.57
CA ARG A 23 -4.60 -3.94 -0.96
C ARG A 23 -5.02 -3.46 0.42
N TYR A 24 -6.32 -3.45 0.66
CA TYR A 24 -6.89 -3.11 1.96
C TYR A 24 -7.26 -4.39 2.70
N LEU A 25 -6.56 -4.67 3.79
CA LEU A 25 -6.82 -5.81 4.65
C LEU A 25 -7.77 -5.38 5.76
N THR A 26 -8.91 -6.07 5.89
CA THR A 26 -9.83 -5.91 7.02
C THR A 26 -10.06 -7.24 7.72
N GLY A 27 -10.36 -7.18 9.02
CA GLY A 27 -10.75 -8.34 9.80
C GLY A 27 -10.78 -8.07 11.29
N PRO A 28 -11.18 -9.06 12.10
CA PRO A 28 -11.15 -8.93 13.56
C PRO A 28 -9.73 -8.69 14.07
N ASP A 29 -9.61 -7.98 15.18
CA ASP A 29 -8.38 -7.82 15.96
C ASP A 29 -8.00 -9.16 16.61
N ASP A 30 -7.40 -10.03 15.81
CA ASP A 30 -6.96 -11.35 16.21
C ASP A 30 -5.59 -11.66 15.59
N SER A 31 -4.91 -12.66 16.15
CA SER A 31 -3.69 -13.25 15.59
C SER A 31 -3.77 -13.51 14.08
N SER A 32 -4.95 -13.92 13.58
CA SER A 32 -5.21 -14.15 12.16
C SER A 32 -4.97 -12.90 11.29
N PHE A 33 -5.28 -11.70 11.81
CA PHE A 33 -5.00 -10.44 11.12
C PHE A 33 -3.50 -10.12 11.12
N CYS A 34 -2.85 -10.26 12.28
CA CYS A 34 -1.40 -10.10 12.40
C CYS A 34 -0.65 -11.01 11.41
N HIS A 35 -1.02 -12.29 11.31
CA HIS A 35 -0.42 -13.24 10.36
C HIS A 35 -0.59 -12.77 8.91
N ARG A 36 -1.77 -12.29 8.50
CA ARG A 36 -2.00 -11.78 7.13
C ARG A 36 -1.15 -10.55 6.82
N VAL A 37 -1.04 -9.61 7.75
CA VAL A 37 -0.21 -8.42 7.58
C VAL A 37 1.27 -8.81 7.52
N THR A 38 1.74 -9.67 8.44
CA THR A 38 3.11 -10.18 8.44
C THR A 38 3.44 -10.95 7.16
N GLU A 39 2.53 -11.77 6.64
CA GLU A 39 2.74 -12.48 5.38
C GLU A 39 2.86 -11.49 4.21
N ALA A 40 2.01 -10.46 4.16
CA ALA A 40 2.14 -9.42 3.16
C ALA A 40 3.48 -8.68 3.26
N LEU A 41 3.90 -8.30 4.47
CA LEU A 41 5.20 -7.66 4.70
C LEU A 41 6.35 -8.54 4.20
N ASN A 42 6.33 -9.85 4.49
CA ASN A 42 7.34 -10.79 3.99
C ASN A 42 7.31 -10.96 2.47
N ARG A 43 6.15 -10.78 1.82
CA ARG A 43 6.00 -10.81 0.35
C ARG A 43 6.45 -9.50 -0.32
N GLY A 44 7.06 -8.58 0.42
CA GLY A 44 7.55 -7.30 -0.08
C GLY A 44 6.47 -6.22 -0.20
N TRP A 45 5.33 -6.38 0.49
CA TRP A 45 4.37 -5.30 0.67
C TRP A 45 4.85 -4.37 1.79
N GLN A 46 4.45 -3.12 1.70
CA GLN A 46 4.74 -2.06 2.66
C GLN A 46 3.43 -1.56 3.27
N LEU A 47 3.45 -1.14 4.54
CA LEU A 47 2.28 -0.54 5.17
C LEU A 47 2.03 0.85 4.59
N HIS A 48 0.79 1.12 4.19
CA HIS A 48 0.38 2.41 3.66
C HIS A 48 -0.43 3.17 4.70
N GLY A 49 0.21 4.09 5.41
CA GLY A 49 -0.43 4.89 6.45
C GLY A 49 -0.75 4.10 7.72
N SER A 50 -1.57 4.71 8.58
CA SER A 50 -1.89 4.17 9.91
C SER A 50 -3.00 3.12 9.86
N PRO A 51 -2.95 2.10 10.74
CA PRO A 51 -4.05 1.16 10.90
C PRO A 51 -5.31 1.89 11.37
N THR A 52 -6.46 1.45 10.86
CA THR A 52 -7.79 1.88 11.29
C THR A 52 -8.36 0.82 12.22
N LEU A 53 -8.91 1.23 13.35
CA LEU A 53 -9.61 0.34 14.28
C LEU A 53 -11.07 0.78 14.35
N THR A 54 -12.00 -0.15 14.23
CA THR A 54 -13.44 0.11 14.30
C THR A 54 -14.11 -0.92 15.17
N TYR A 55 -14.78 -0.48 16.24
CA TYR A 55 -15.54 -1.37 17.09
C TYR A 55 -16.90 -1.67 16.45
N ASN A 56 -17.18 -2.96 16.20
CA ASN A 56 -18.48 -3.40 15.72
C ASN A 56 -19.37 -3.82 16.91
N PRO A 57 -20.45 -3.07 17.22
CA PRO A 57 -21.32 -3.36 18.35
C PRO A 57 -22.19 -4.61 18.15
N GLU A 58 -22.47 -5.00 16.90
CA GLU A 58 -23.31 -6.18 16.58
C GLU A 58 -22.57 -7.48 16.85
N THR A 59 -21.27 -7.53 16.50
CA THR A 59 -20.42 -8.71 16.72
C THR A 59 -19.64 -8.64 18.03
N LYS A 60 -19.68 -7.50 18.75
CA LYS A 60 -18.88 -7.22 19.95
C LYS A 60 -17.38 -7.50 19.74
N ARG A 61 -16.86 -7.11 18.58
CA ARG A 61 -15.47 -7.32 18.16
C ARG A 61 -14.88 -6.03 17.63
N VAL A 62 -13.60 -5.82 17.86
CA VAL A 62 -12.81 -4.78 17.21
C VAL A 62 -12.40 -5.30 15.84
N ILE A 63 -12.64 -4.51 14.80
CA ILE A 63 -12.23 -4.76 13.43
C ILE A 63 -11.02 -3.86 13.15
N CYS A 64 -9.94 -4.47 12.71
CA CYS A 64 -8.73 -3.81 12.26
C CYS A 64 -8.72 -3.72 10.73
N GLY A 65 -8.34 -2.55 10.23
CA GLY A 65 -8.12 -2.25 8.83
C GLY A 65 -6.70 -1.76 8.62
N GLN A 66 -5.93 -2.40 7.74
CA GLN A 66 -4.59 -1.95 7.37
C GLN A 66 -4.48 -1.92 5.85
N ALA A 67 -4.11 -0.76 5.32
CA ALA A 67 -3.73 -0.63 3.93
C ALA A 67 -2.28 -1.08 3.75
N ILE A 68 -2.05 -1.87 2.71
CA ILE A 68 -0.71 -2.27 2.27
C ILE A 68 -0.54 -1.93 0.80
N VAL A 69 0.66 -1.51 0.43
CA VAL A 69 1.04 -1.20 -0.94
C VAL A 69 2.26 -1.99 -1.35
N LYS A 70 2.41 -2.30 -2.62
CA LYS A 70 3.62 -2.93 -3.15
C LYS A 70 4.01 -2.23 -4.44
N GLU A 71 5.27 -1.79 -4.49
CA GLU A 71 5.86 -1.19 -5.68
C GLU A 71 6.44 -2.31 -6.54
N VAL A 72 6.07 -2.34 -7.81
CA VAL A 72 6.54 -3.34 -8.78
C VAL A 72 7.13 -2.59 -9.96
N GLU A 73 8.42 -2.76 -10.20
CA GLU A 73 9.09 -2.18 -11.38
C GLU A 73 8.85 -3.06 -12.61
N GLY A 74 8.33 -2.44 -13.69
CA GLY A 74 8.45 -3.01 -15.03
C GLY A 74 7.28 -3.84 -15.56
N ALA A 75 6.03 -3.55 -15.19
CA ALA A 75 4.88 -4.17 -15.86
C ALA A 75 3.68 -3.20 -15.98
N PRO A 76 3.11 -3.03 -17.19
CA PRO A 76 1.87 -2.27 -17.34
C PRO A 76 0.76 -2.95 -16.55
N TYR A 77 0.03 -2.17 -15.76
CA TYR A 77 -1.14 -2.64 -15.03
C TYR A 77 -2.10 -3.37 -15.97
N SER A 78 -2.28 -4.68 -15.73
CA SER A 78 -3.32 -5.47 -16.36
C SER A 78 -4.35 -5.87 -15.30
N PRO A 79 -5.67 -5.69 -15.52
CA PRO A 79 -6.69 -6.23 -14.62
C PRO A 79 -6.70 -7.77 -14.58
N ASP A 80 -5.96 -8.44 -15.48
CA ASP A 80 -5.64 -9.87 -15.45
C ASP A 80 -4.41 -10.22 -14.58
N LEU A 81 -3.75 -9.23 -13.95
CA LEU A 81 -2.65 -9.49 -13.02
C LEU A 81 -3.22 -10.15 -11.76
N ASP A 82 -3.13 -11.47 -11.73
CA ASP A 82 -3.65 -12.31 -10.66
C ASP A 82 -2.93 -12.02 -9.34
N LEU A 83 -3.50 -11.10 -8.54
CA LEU A 83 -3.06 -10.76 -7.18
C LEU A 83 -3.17 -11.93 -6.20
N SER A 84 -3.65 -13.08 -6.66
CA SER A 84 -3.84 -14.32 -5.90
C SER A 84 -2.84 -15.41 -6.28
N ARG A 85 -2.04 -15.25 -7.34
CA ARG A 85 -1.07 -16.25 -7.78
C ARG A 85 0.32 -16.00 -7.21
N GLN A 86 0.62 -16.70 -6.12
CA GLN A 86 1.97 -17.11 -5.76
C GLN A 86 1.95 -18.53 -5.21
#